data_AF-A0A4V6A9B6-F1
#
_entry.id   AF-A0A4V6A9B6-F1
#
_cell.length_a   1.000
_cell.length_b   1.000
_cell.length_c   1.000
_cell.angle_alpha   90.00
_cell.angle_beta   90.00
_cell.angle_gamma   90.00
#
_symmetry.space_group_name_H-M   'P 1'
#
loop_
_entity.id
_entity.type
_entity.pdbx_description
1 polymer ?
#
loop_
_entity_poly.entity_id
_entity_poly.type
_entity_poly.pdbx_seq_one_letter_code
_entity_poly.pdbx_strand_id
1 'polypeptide(L)'
;MGKATRITLILFLISLLSKQILSQDVGEHVAARTVKQEEGHAHKVHCSRERSRAAWQAIEEYLMPFVEREQYQISSKCRLHPSNDLFRDQEEHKIHVDINEWKCGYCKKHFRAEKYLDQHFDNRHYNLLNISDGKCLADLCGALHCDFMMDSKSTKTKCNPAAVAKNRHLCESLADSCFPLNQGPSASRLHELFLHQFCDAHTCSGKRNFFPKGGKKTTSVFYLAISILTMMMIPLFYLIVYLHQSEMRKGTQELRRISKVGKKTKPS
;
A
#
# COMPACT_ATOMS: atom_id res chain seq x y z
N MET A 1 30.43 16.42 -36.70
CA MET A 1 29.22 15.55 -36.73
C MET A 1 29.44 14.24 -35.97
N GLY A 2 29.70 14.27 -34.64
CA GLY A 2 30.16 13.06 -33.91
C GLY A 2 29.57 12.81 -32.52
N LYS A 3 28.68 13.68 -32.02
CA LYS A 3 28.04 13.52 -30.69
C LYS A 3 26.60 13.03 -30.80
N ALA A 4 25.83 13.53 -31.77
CA ALA A 4 24.44 13.10 -31.99
C ALA A 4 24.33 11.62 -32.40
N THR A 5 25.28 11.11 -33.21
CA THR A 5 25.30 9.72 -33.69
C THR A 5 25.63 8.70 -32.59
N ARG A 6 26.33 9.11 -31.53
CA ARG A 6 26.64 8.24 -30.38
C ARG A 6 25.43 8.07 -29.45
N ILE A 7 24.64 9.14 -29.30
CA ILE A 7 23.42 9.12 -28.46
C ILE A 7 22.34 8.24 -29.09
N THR A 8 22.18 8.29 -30.42
CA THR A 8 21.24 7.42 -31.13
C THR A 8 21.68 5.95 -31.12
N LEU A 9 22.98 5.66 -31.17
CA LEU A 9 23.48 4.28 -31.06
C LEU A 9 23.24 3.69 -29.66
N ILE A 10 23.41 4.50 -28.60
CA ILE A 10 23.15 4.10 -27.21
C ILE A 10 21.65 3.86 -26.98
N LEU A 11 20.78 4.74 -27.50
CA LEU A 11 19.33 4.55 -27.43
C LEU A 11 18.87 3.29 -28.19
N PHE A 12 19.49 2.99 -29.33
CA PHE A 12 19.18 1.78 -30.10
C PHE A 12 19.61 0.50 -29.37
N LEU A 13 20.80 0.50 -28.74
CA LEU A 13 21.27 -0.61 -27.90
C LEU A 13 20.35 -0.86 -26.69
N ILE A 14 19.90 0.20 -26.02
CA ILE A 14 18.93 0.08 -24.91
C ILE A 14 17.60 -0.51 -25.39
N SER A 15 17.14 -0.17 -26.60
CA SER A 15 15.91 -0.75 -27.17
C SER A 15 16.02 -2.25 -27.51
N LEU A 16 17.23 -2.72 -27.86
CA LEU A 16 17.53 -4.13 -28.11
C LEU A 16 17.61 -4.94 -26.81
N LEU A 17 18.20 -4.38 -25.75
CA LEU A 17 18.23 -4.99 -24.41
C LEU A 17 16.83 -5.14 -23.80
N SER A 18 15.92 -4.19 -24.03
CA SER A 18 14.52 -4.27 -23.56
C SER A 18 13.71 -5.38 -24.23
N LYS A 19 14.01 -5.75 -25.48
CA LYS A 19 13.33 -6.86 -26.18
C LYS A 19 13.72 -8.23 -25.64
N GLN A 20 14.93 -8.36 -25.08
CA GLN A 20 15.46 -9.62 -24.57
C GLN A 20 14.91 -9.97 -23.19
N ILE A 21 14.54 -8.96 -22.39
CA ILE A 21 13.97 -9.14 -21.04
C ILE A 21 12.47 -9.57 -21.10
N LEU A 22 11.75 -9.26 -22.18
CA LEU A 22 10.33 -9.59 -22.30
C LEU A 22 10.05 -11.01 -22.82
N SER A 23 11.05 -11.73 -23.34
CA SER A 23 10.84 -13.04 -24.00
C SER A 23 11.19 -14.26 -23.13
N GLN A 24 11.45 -14.08 -21.83
CA GLN A 24 11.84 -15.18 -20.94
C GLN A 24 11.01 -15.19 -19.65
N ASP A 25 9.68 -15.20 -19.77
CA ASP A 25 8.78 -15.61 -18.69
C ASP A 25 7.50 -16.30 -19.22
N VAL A 26 7.70 -17.39 -19.97
CA VAL A 26 6.65 -18.40 -20.18
C VAL A 26 7.30 -19.76 -19.92
N GLY A 27 7.39 -20.09 -18.63
CA GLY A 27 7.79 -21.40 -18.13
C GLY A 27 6.58 -22.12 -17.53
N GLU A 28 6.04 -23.05 -18.31
CA GLU A 28 4.93 -23.94 -17.98
C GLU A 28 5.32 -24.89 -16.82
N HIS A 29 4.59 -24.86 -15.70
CA HIS A 29 4.73 -25.84 -14.62
C HIS A 29 3.40 -26.56 -14.36
N VAL A 30 3.25 -27.73 -14.98
CA VAL A 30 2.22 -28.72 -14.67
C VAL A 30 2.71 -29.52 -13.46
N ALA A 31 2.15 -29.26 -12.28
CA ALA A 31 2.44 -30.03 -11.07
C ALA A 31 1.47 -31.21 -10.95
N ALA A 32 1.96 -32.41 -11.28
CA ALA A 32 1.30 -33.67 -10.98
C ALA A 32 1.29 -33.92 -9.46
N ARG A 33 0.10 -34.07 -8.87
CA ARG A 33 -0.07 -34.45 -7.46
C ARG A 33 0.17 -35.95 -7.30
N THR A 34 1.18 -36.31 -6.53
CA THR A 34 1.27 -37.61 -5.84
C THR A 34 1.21 -37.34 -4.34
N VAL A 35 0.12 -37.79 -3.71
CA VAL A 35 -0.05 -37.76 -2.26
C VAL A 35 0.66 -38.99 -1.70
N LYS A 36 1.77 -38.78 -0.98
CA LYS A 36 2.26 -39.72 0.04
C LYS A 36 2.03 -39.07 1.40
N GLN A 37 1.18 -39.71 2.17
CA GLN A 37 0.85 -39.44 3.56
C GLN A 37 1.86 -40.16 4.47
N GLU A 38 1.90 -39.75 5.74
CA GLU A 38 2.73 -40.20 6.88
C GLU A 38 4.02 -39.37 7.07
N GLU A 39 4.40 -38.86 8.25
CA GLU A 39 3.97 -39.01 9.64
C GLU A 39 4.70 -37.92 10.46
N GLY A 40 4.14 -37.47 11.59
CA GLY A 40 4.82 -36.57 12.53
C GLY A 40 3.93 -35.40 12.99
N HIS A 41 3.21 -35.60 14.09
CA HIS A 41 2.31 -34.62 14.70
C HIS A 41 3.10 -33.48 15.39
N ALA A 42 3.85 -32.69 14.62
CA ALA A 42 4.09 -31.30 14.97
C ALA A 42 2.74 -30.59 14.85
N HIS A 43 2.33 -29.85 15.88
CA HIS A 43 1.07 -29.13 15.93
C HIS A 43 1.06 -28.05 14.84
N LYS A 44 0.82 -28.43 13.59
CA LYS A 44 0.96 -27.57 12.41
C LYS A 44 -0.25 -26.65 12.40
N VAL A 45 -0.02 -25.36 12.63
CA VAL A 45 -1.10 -24.38 12.55
C VAL A 45 -1.59 -24.33 11.10
N HIS A 46 -2.86 -24.70 10.89
CA HIS A 46 -3.53 -24.65 9.59
C HIS A 46 -4.02 -23.22 9.26
N CYS A 47 -3.18 -22.21 9.44
CA CYS A 47 -3.50 -20.82 9.12
C CYS A 47 -2.70 -20.35 7.91
N SER A 48 -3.37 -19.83 6.89
CA SER A 48 -2.70 -19.24 5.73
C SER A 48 -2.20 -17.84 6.08
N ARG A 49 -0.88 -17.67 6.16
CA ARG A 49 -0.22 -16.39 6.47
C ARG A 49 -0.61 -15.27 5.50
N GLU A 50 -0.51 -15.54 4.19
CA GLU A 50 -0.84 -14.56 3.14
C GLU A 50 -2.30 -14.08 3.23
N ARG A 51 -3.25 -14.99 3.46
CA ARG A 51 -4.65 -14.61 3.65
C ARG A 51 -4.87 -13.87 4.97
N SER A 52 -4.17 -14.24 6.04
CA SER A 52 -4.19 -13.51 7.32
C SER A 52 -3.70 -12.07 7.15
N ARG A 53 -2.63 -11.87 6.36
CA ARG A 53 -2.11 -10.54 5.99
C ARG A 53 -3.15 -9.73 5.22
N ALA A 54 -3.81 -10.35 4.24
CA ALA A 54 -4.89 -9.71 3.48
C ALA A 54 -6.07 -9.28 4.38
N ALA A 55 -6.48 -10.15 5.32
CA ALA A 55 -7.52 -9.87 6.29
C ALA A 55 -7.14 -8.67 7.15
N TRP A 56 -5.90 -8.65 7.63
CA TRP A 56 -5.41 -7.52 8.40
C TRP A 56 -5.36 -6.23 7.58
N GLN A 57 -4.88 -6.28 6.34
CA GLN A 57 -4.84 -5.11 5.48
C GLN A 57 -6.25 -4.54 5.25
N ALA A 58 -7.27 -5.39 5.08
CA ALA A 58 -8.66 -4.94 4.99
C ALA A 58 -9.11 -4.22 6.28
N ILE A 59 -8.75 -4.74 7.45
CA ILE A 59 -9.05 -4.12 8.75
C ILE A 59 -8.32 -2.77 8.88
N GLU A 60 -7.03 -2.74 8.62
CA GLU A 60 -6.20 -1.54 8.77
C GLU A 60 -6.61 -0.42 7.80
N GLU A 61 -6.95 -0.78 6.56
CA GLU A 61 -7.30 0.20 5.53
C GLU A 61 -8.76 0.67 5.67
N TYR A 62 -9.70 -0.22 5.97
CA TYR A 62 -11.14 0.10 5.87
C TYR A 62 -11.88 0.18 7.21
N LEU A 63 -11.29 -0.26 8.32
CA LEU A 63 -11.91 -0.21 9.66
C LEU A 63 -11.17 0.70 10.62
N MET A 64 -9.85 0.53 10.78
CA MET A 64 -9.06 1.25 11.78
C MET A 64 -9.17 2.79 11.72
N PRO A 65 -9.25 3.45 10.54
CA PRO A 65 -9.40 4.91 10.48
C PRO A 65 -10.68 5.42 11.15
N PHE A 66 -11.73 4.61 11.21
CA PHE A 66 -12.98 4.95 11.87
C PHE A 66 -12.93 4.65 13.37
N VAL A 67 -12.32 3.52 13.76
CA VAL A 67 -12.09 3.16 15.16
C VAL A 67 -11.26 4.22 15.87
N GLU A 68 -10.17 4.67 15.24
CA GLU A 68 -9.30 5.73 15.76
C GLU A 68 -10.05 7.08 15.87
N ARG A 69 -10.86 7.42 14.87
CA ARG A 69 -11.67 8.66 14.87
C ARG A 69 -12.69 8.68 16.00
N GLU A 70 -13.33 7.54 16.26
CA GLU A 70 -14.31 7.36 17.32
C GLU A 70 -13.66 7.14 18.69
N GLN A 71 -12.33 7.12 18.76
CA GLN A 71 -11.52 6.81 19.95
C GLN A 71 -11.97 5.53 20.66
N TYR A 72 -12.44 4.55 19.89
CA TYR A 72 -13.00 3.33 20.43
C TYR A 72 -11.90 2.30 20.69
N GLN A 73 -11.96 1.66 21.86
CA GLN A 73 -11.07 0.58 22.23
C GLN A 73 -11.75 -0.76 21.91
N ILE A 74 -11.23 -1.45 20.90
CA ILE A 74 -11.70 -2.80 20.56
C ILE A 74 -11.41 -3.71 21.76
N SER A 75 -12.41 -4.51 22.15
CA SER A 75 -12.24 -5.46 23.26
C SER A 75 -11.19 -6.53 22.92
N SER A 76 -10.36 -6.94 23.88
CA SER A 76 -9.44 -8.08 23.72
C SER A 76 -10.16 -9.40 23.46
N LYS A 77 -11.48 -9.48 23.69
CA LYS A 77 -12.31 -10.65 23.34
C LYS A 77 -12.69 -10.70 21.86
N CYS A 78 -12.63 -9.57 21.16
CA CYS A 78 -12.98 -9.48 19.74
C CYS A 78 -11.89 -10.11 18.88
N ARG A 79 -12.29 -10.86 17.85
CA ARG A 79 -11.34 -11.53 16.93
C ARG A 79 -10.53 -10.55 16.07
N LEU A 80 -11.05 -9.34 15.86
CA LEU A 80 -10.38 -8.27 15.10
C LEU A 80 -9.37 -7.48 15.95
N HIS A 81 -9.25 -7.79 17.25
CA HIS A 81 -8.31 -7.09 18.11
C HIS A 81 -6.86 -7.35 17.64
N PRO A 82 -6.00 -6.31 17.53
CA PRO A 82 -4.64 -6.46 17.00
C PRO A 82 -3.79 -7.52 17.73
N SER A 83 -3.94 -7.63 19.05
CA SER A 83 -3.19 -8.61 19.86
C SER A 83 -3.61 -10.06 19.64
N ASN A 84 -4.78 -10.27 19.03
CA ASN A 84 -5.32 -11.61 18.81
C ASN A 84 -4.89 -12.17 17.46
N ASP A 85 -4.28 -11.38 16.59
CA ASP A 85 -3.76 -11.88 15.31
C ASP A 85 -2.53 -12.74 15.53
N LEU A 86 -2.65 -14.01 15.16
CA LEU A 86 -1.61 -15.03 15.31
C LEU A 86 -0.26 -14.61 14.72
N PHE A 87 -0.27 -13.94 13.56
CA PHE A 87 0.95 -13.59 12.83
C PHE A 87 1.42 -12.15 13.08
N ARG A 88 0.68 -11.36 13.87
CA ARG A 88 0.94 -9.93 14.15
C ARG A 88 2.40 -9.62 14.42
N ASP A 89 2.95 -10.28 15.44
CA ASP A 89 4.32 -10.04 15.88
C ASP A 89 5.33 -10.32 14.76
N GLN A 90 5.16 -11.41 14.02
CA GLN A 90 6.08 -11.76 12.93
C GLN A 90 5.98 -10.80 11.74
N GLU A 91 4.78 -10.32 11.40
CA GLU A 91 4.58 -9.35 10.34
C GLU A 91 5.18 -7.98 10.72
N GLU A 92 5.09 -7.55 11.98
CA GLU A 92 5.74 -6.33 12.50
C GLU A 92 7.27 -6.44 12.49
N HIS A 93 7.81 -7.65 12.61
CA HIS A 93 9.24 -7.92 12.54
C HIS A 93 9.75 -8.15 11.11
N LYS A 94 8.98 -7.81 10.08
CA LYS A 94 9.47 -7.74 8.70
C LYS A 94 10.04 -6.37 8.41
N ILE A 95 11.30 -6.34 7.99
CA ILE A 95 11.97 -5.11 7.63
C ILE A 95 12.26 -5.16 6.13
N HIS A 96 11.59 -4.31 5.36
CA HIS A 96 11.90 -4.10 3.94
C HIS A 96 13.03 -3.08 3.83
N VAL A 97 14.22 -3.53 3.40
CA VAL A 97 15.44 -2.71 3.37
C VAL A 97 15.61 -2.05 2.01
N ASP A 98 15.43 -2.82 0.93
CA ASP A 98 15.55 -2.36 -0.46
C ASP A 98 14.59 -3.18 -1.35
N ILE A 99 14.41 -2.81 -2.63
CA ILE A 99 13.46 -3.38 -3.60
C ILE A 99 13.46 -4.93 -3.59
N ASN A 100 14.64 -5.54 -3.46
CA ASN A 100 14.81 -6.99 -3.45
C ASN A 100 15.47 -7.50 -2.17
N GLU A 101 15.34 -6.76 -1.06
CA GLU A 101 16.02 -7.09 0.19
C GLU A 101 15.08 -6.97 1.39
N TRP A 102 14.82 -8.12 1.99
CA TRP A 102 14.01 -8.29 3.18
C TRP A 102 14.87 -8.79 4.34
N LYS A 103 14.62 -8.28 5.54
CA LYS A 103 15.39 -8.62 6.73
C LYS A 103 14.48 -9.10 7.86
N CYS A 104 14.89 -10.20 8.49
CA CYS A 104 14.22 -10.73 9.67
C CYS A 104 14.51 -9.87 10.90
N GLY A 105 13.46 -9.38 11.58
CA GLY A 105 13.57 -8.56 12.79
C GLY A 105 14.21 -9.28 13.98
N TYR A 106 14.03 -10.59 14.10
CA TYR A 106 14.54 -11.38 15.23
C TYR A 106 16.03 -11.72 15.10
N CYS A 107 16.44 -12.36 14.00
CA CYS A 107 17.81 -12.87 13.81
C CYS A 107 18.65 -12.05 12.82
N LYS A 108 18.09 -10.98 12.25
CA LYS A 108 18.76 -10.04 11.34
C LYS A 108 19.28 -10.66 10.03
N LYS A 109 18.83 -11.87 9.66
CA LYS A 109 19.13 -12.49 8.35
C LYS A 109 18.43 -11.76 7.20
N HIS A 110 19.09 -11.75 6.05
CA HIS A 110 18.64 -11.08 4.83
C HIS A 110 18.11 -12.10 3.81
N PHE A 111 17.12 -11.70 3.03
CA PHE A 111 16.38 -12.52 2.08
C PHE A 111 16.09 -11.72 0.82
N ARG A 112 16.14 -12.40 -0.34
CA ARG A 112 15.93 -11.76 -1.65
C ARG A 112 14.47 -11.36 -1.94
N ALA A 113 13.52 -11.96 -1.24
CA ALA A 113 12.10 -11.72 -1.43
C ALA A 113 11.33 -12.06 -0.16
N GLU A 114 10.16 -11.43 0.00
CA GLU A 114 9.29 -11.62 1.18
C GLU A 114 8.92 -13.09 1.38
N LYS A 115 8.62 -13.83 0.31
CA LYS A 115 8.28 -15.26 0.39
C LYS A 115 9.34 -16.12 1.10
N TYR A 116 10.63 -15.76 0.95
CA TYR A 116 11.72 -16.49 1.59
C TYR A 116 11.85 -16.11 3.07
N LEU A 117 11.50 -14.87 3.42
CA LEU A 117 11.40 -14.44 4.81
C LEU A 117 10.21 -15.12 5.52
N ASP A 118 9.06 -15.22 4.85
CA ASP A 118 7.88 -15.93 5.36
C ASP A 118 8.20 -17.40 5.64
N GLN A 119 8.81 -18.09 4.67
CA GLN A 119 9.25 -19.47 4.85
C GLN A 119 10.29 -19.60 5.98
N HIS A 120 11.16 -18.60 6.16
CA HIS A 120 12.10 -18.57 7.28
C HIS A 120 11.39 -18.46 8.62
N PHE A 121 10.33 -17.63 8.75
CA PHE A 121 9.54 -17.55 9.97
C PHE A 121 8.89 -18.89 10.31
N ASP A 122 8.28 -19.55 9.32
CA ASP A 122 7.62 -20.84 9.51
C ASP A 122 8.61 -21.94 9.96
N ASN A 123 9.86 -21.89 9.52
CA ASN A 123 10.86 -22.92 9.84
C ASN A 123 11.67 -22.62 11.12
N ARG A 124 11.96 -21.34 11.41
CA ARG A 124 12.95 -20.95 12.44
C ARG A 124 12.36 -20.15 13.59
N HIS A 125 11.22 -19.51 13.38
CA HIS A 125 10.56 -18.66 14.38
C HIS A 125 9.14 -19.11 14.69
N TYR A 126 8.78 -20.35 14.34
CA TYR A 126 7.49 -20.94 14.65
C TYR A 126 7.13 -20.86 16.14
N ASN A 127 8.11 -21.11 17.01
CA ASN A 127 7.94 -21.12 18.46
C ASN A 127 7.62 -19.74 19.07
N LEU A 128 7.75 -18.65 18.30
CA LEU A 128 7.40 -17.30 18.74
C LEU A 128 5.92 -16.98 18.53
N LEU A 129 5.17 -17.86 17.86
CA LEU A 129 3.73 -17.68 17.68
C LEU A 129 2.99 -17.95 19.00
N ASN A 130 2.07 -17.05 19.37
CA ASN A 130 1.14 -17.31 20.46
C ASN A 130 0.00 -18.23 19.96
N ILE A 131 0.26 -19.53 19.92
CA ILE A 131 -0.70 -20.53 19.41
C ILE A 131 -1.91 -20.69 20.36
N SER A 132 -1.74 -20.44 21.67
CA SER A 132 -2.83 -20.62 22.65
C SER A 132 -3.91 -19.56 22.52
N ASP A 133 -3.53 -18.28 22.43
CA ASP A 133 -4.49 -17.18 22.41
C ASP A 133 -4.72 -16.62 21.00
N GLY A 134 -3.72 -16.77 20.12
CA GLY A 134 -3.76 -16.29 18.75
C GLY A 134 -4.90 -16.88 17.93
N LYS A 135 -5.54 -16.01 17.15
CA LYS A 135 -6.62 -16.33 16.23
C LYS A 135 -6.10 -16.16 14.80
N CYS A 136 -6.46 -17.12 13.96
CA CYS A 136 -6.14 -17.06 12.54
C CYS A 136 -7.10 -16.06 11.85
N LEU A 137 -6.59 -14.92 11.37
CA LEU A 137 -7.44 -13.96 10.64
C LEU A 137 -7.85 -14.49 9.26
N ALA A 138 -7.13 -15.46 8.70
CA ALA A 138 -7.51 -16.09 7.44
C ALA A 138 -8.90 -16.77 7.52
N ASP A 139 -9.33 -17.20 8.69
CA ASP A 139 -10.68 -17.76 8.90
C ASP A 139 -11.78 -16.70 8.71
N LEU A 140 -11.44 -15.42 8.85
CA LEU A 140 -12.34 -14.29 8.67
C LEU A 140 -12.34 -13.76 7.23
N CYS A 141 -11.52 -14.32 6.34
CA CYS A 141 -11.39 -13.81 4.98
C CYS A 141 -12.67 -13.84 4.16
N GLY A 142 -13.54 -14.82 4.42
CA GLY A 142 -14.86 -14.87 3.81
C GLY A 142 -15.73 -13.68 4.19
N ALA A 143 -15.61 -13.18 5.43
CA ALA A 143 -16.36 -12.01 5.91
C ALA A 143 -15.71 -10.68 5.52
N LEU A 144 -14.36 -10.63 5.49
CA LEU A 144 -13.56 -9.42 5.26
C LEU A 144 -13.18 -9.18 3.79
N HIS A 145 -13.60 -10.05 2.88
CA HIS A 145 -13.32 -9.95 1.43
C HIS A 145 -11.82 -9.96 1.10
N CYS A 146 -11.01 -10.80 1.76
CA CYS A 146 -9.56 -10.89 1.47
C CYS A 146 -9.23 -11.13 0.00
N ASP A 147 -10.07 -11.89 -0.71
CA ASP A 147 -9.84 -12.20 -2.12
C ASP A 147 -9.87 -10.93 -2.98
N PHE A 148 -10.65 -9.92 -2.59
CA PHE A 148 -10.63 -8.60 -3.21
C PHE A 148 -9.33 -7.82 -2.91
N MET A 149 -8.75 -8.00 -1.73
CA MET A 149 -7.48 -7.37 -1.35
C MET A 149 -6.28 -8.01 -2.06
N MET A 150 -6.33 -9.32 -2.29
CA MET A 150 -5.27 -10.09 -2.93
C MET A 150 -5.34 -9.99 -4.46
N ASP A 151 -6.53 -10.13 -5.04
CA ASP A 151 -6.73 -10.20 -6.48
C ASP A 151 -7.47 -8.96 -7.01
N SER A 152 -6.75 -8.08 -7.71
CA SER A 152 -7.37 -6.95 -8.42
C SER A 152 -8.27 -7.38 -9.60
N LYS A 153 -8.15 -8.64 -10.04
CA LYS A 153 -8.93 -9.23 -11.14
C LYS A 153 -9.90 -10.27 -10.57
N SER A 154 -11.06 -9.83 -10.11
CA SER A 154 -12.14 -10.75 -9.74
C SER A 154 -12.47 -11.65 -10.94
N THR A 155 -12.09 -12.92 -10.90
CA THR A 155 -12.65 -13.88 -11.85
C THR A 155 -14.14 -13.98 -11.51
N LYS A 156 -15.01 -13.78 -12.51
CA LYS A 156 -16.46 -13.81 -12.31
C LYS A 156 -16.89 -15.25 -12.05
N THR A 157 -16.69 -15.75 -10.84
CA THR A 157 -17.19 -17.06 -10.41
C THR A 157 -18.70 -16.95 -10.19
N LYS A 158 -19.42 -18.01 -10.57
CA LYS A 158 -20.85 -18.15 -10.29
C LYS A 158 -21.11 -17.97 -8.79
N CYS A 159 -22.08 -17.11 -8.43
CA CYS A 159 -22.40 -16.87 -7.02
C CYS A 159 -22.92 -18.16 -6.35
N ASN A 160 -22.36 -18.48 -5.19
CA ASN A 160 -22.88 -19.54 -4.32
C ASN A 160 -23.66 -18.90 -3.16
N PRO A 161 -25.01 -19.02 -3.14
CA PRO A 161 -25.83 -18.37 -2.12
C PRO A 161 -25.56 -18.89 -0.71
N ALA A 162 -25.23 -20.18 -0.54
CA ALA A 162 -24.92 -20.75 0.76
C ALA A 162 -23.63 -20.18 1.35
N ALA A 163 -22.60 -20.01 0.51
CA ALA A 163 -21.33 -19.40 0.93
C ALA A 163 -21.50 -17.92 1.30
N VAL A 164 -22.30 -17.18 0.51
CA VAL A 164 -22.62 -15.78 0.80
C VAL A 164 -23.38 -15.63 2.12
N ALA A 165 -24.41 -16.46 2.35
CA ALA A 165 -25.17 -16.44 3.60
C ALA A 165 -24.28 -16.76 4.82
N LYS A 166 -23.41 -17.77 4.69
CA LYS A 166 -22.44 -18.12 5.75
C LYS A 166 -21.50 -16.95 6.06
N ASN A 167 -20.92 -16.34 5.03
CA ASN A 167 -19.99 -15.23 5.20
C ASN A 167 -20.67 -13.98 5.77
N ARG A 168 -21.93 -13.72 5.37
CA ARG A 168 -22.75 -12.65 5.93
C ARG A 168 -22.99 -12.85 7.42
N HIS A 169 -23.44 -14.02 7.84
CA HIS A 169 -23.64 -14.32 9.26
C HIS A 169 -22.34 -14.23 10.08
N LEU A 170 -21.22 -14.69 9.51
CA LEU A 170 -19.92 -14.52 10.15
C LEU A 170 -19.57 -13.03 10.32
N CYS A 171 -19.84 -12.21 9.32
CA CYS A 171 -19.61 -10.76 9.35
C CYS A 171 -20.49 -10.07 10.40
N GLU A 172 -21.79 -10.37 10.44
CA GLU A 172 -22.73 -9.84 11.43
C GLU A 172 -22.31 -10.23 12.86
N SER A 173 -21.92 -11.49 13.08
CA SER A 173 -21.42 -11.96 14.38
C SER A 173 -20.11 -11.24 14.81
N LEU A 174 -19.25 -10.86 13.86
CA LEU A 174 -18.09 -10.02 14.16
C LEU A 174 -18.52 -8.61 14.60
N ALA A 175 -19.49 -8.01 13.91
CA ALA A 175 -20.03 -6.71 14.29
C ALA A 175 -20.61 -6.71 15.71
N ASP A 176 -21.38 -7.75 16.06
CA ASP A 176 -21.98 -7.90 17.38
C ASP A 176 -20.94 -8.08 18.49
N SER A 177 -19.92 -8.91 18.23
CA SER A 177 -18.89 -9.23 19.23
C SER A 177 -17.83 -8.14 19.41
N CYS A 178 -17.53 -7.40 18.34
CA CYS A 178 -16.49 -6.37 18.33
C CYS A 178 -17.03 -4.97 18.60
N PHE A 179 -18.29 -4.70 18.25
CA PHE A 179 -18.94 -3.40 18.41
C PHE A 179 -20.36 -3.59 18.98
N PRO A 180 -20.49 -4.00 20.25
CA PRO A 180 -21.81 -4.27 20.81
C PRO A 180 -22.59 -2.97 21.07
N LEU A 181 -23.87 -2.95 20.68
CA LEU A 181 -24.74 -1.77 20.76
C LEU A 181 -24.91 -1.20 22.18
N ASN A 182 -24.73 -2.03 23.20
CA ASN A 182 -24.86 -1.65 24.62
C ASN A 182 -23.62 -0.91 25.17
N GLN A 183 -22.54 -0.80 24.41
CA GLN A 183 -21.29 -0.18 24.85
C GLN A 183 -21.18 1.31 24.47
N GLY A 184 -22.31 1.94 24.19
CA GLY A 184 -22.42 3.38 23.97
C GLY A 184 -22.51 3.80 22.50
N PRO A 185 -22.63 5.12 22.25
CA PRO A 185 -22.93 5.64 20.91
C PRO A 185 -21.81 5.41 19.89
N SER A 186 -20.54 5.46 20.32
CA SER A 186 -19.40 5.17 19.43
C SER A 186 -19.40 3.72 18.96
N ALA A 187 -19.69 2.77 19.86
CA ALA A 187 -19.83 1.35 19.51
C ALA A 187 -20.99 1.15 18.53
N SER A 188 -22.14 1.80 18.76
CA SER A 188 -23.28 1.74 17.84
C SER A 188 -22.96 2.29 16.44
N ARG A 189 -22.23 3.42 16.34
CA ARG A 189 -21.81 3.99 15.05
C ARG A 189 -20.84 3.06 14.32
N LEU A 190 -19.88 2.48 15.04
CA LEU A 190 -18.92 1.54 14.45
C LEU A 190 -19.57 0.22 14.03
N HIS A 191 -20.57 -0.24 14.79
CA HIS A 191 -21.38 -1.40 14.44
C HIS A 191 -22.08 -1.20 13.09
N GLU A 192 -22.85 -0.12 12.96
CA GLU A 192 -23.54 0.23 11.71
C GLU A 192 -22.54 0.42 10.55
N LEU A 193 -21.42 1.10 10.82
CA LEU A 193 -20.36 1.27 9.84
C LEU A 193 -19.79 -0.06 9.39
N PHE A 194 -19.50 -0.98 10.30
CA PHE A 194 -18.94 -2.29 9.98
C PHE A 194 -19.90 -3.11 9.11
N LEU A 195 -21.19 -3.11 9.44
CA LEU A 195 -22.23 -3.77 8.63
C LEU A 195 -22.27 -3.22 7.20
N HIS A 196 -22.31 -1.90 7.05
CA HIS A 196 -22.34 -1.25 5.74
C HIS A 196 -21.04 -1.44 4.95
N GLN A 197 -19.90 -1.44 5.62
CA GLN A 197 -18.59 -1.45 4.98
C GLN A 197 -18.18 -2.86 4.54
N PHE A 198 -18.52 -3.89 5.33
CA PHE A 198 -18.11 -5.28 5.11
C PHE A 198 -19.29 -6.21 4.78
N CYS A 199 -20.41 -6.12 5.51
CA CYS A 199 -21.43 -7.16 5.48
C CYS A 199 -22.42 -7.03 4.31
N ASP A 200 -22.78 -5.80 3.91
CA ASP A 200 -23.74 -5.56 2.81
C ASP A 200 -23.27 -6.07 1.45
N ALA A 201 -21.94 -6.15 1.25
CA ALA A 201 -21.36 -6.70 0.03
C ALA A 201 -21.59 -8.22 -0.12
N HIS A 202 -22.02 -8.91 0.94
CA HIS A 202 -22.43 -10.32 0.90
C HIS A 202 -23.83 -10.47 0.30
N THR A 203 -23.91 -10.29 -1.01
CA THR A 203 -25.11 -10.52 -1.82
C THR A 203 -24.78 -11.25 -3.13
N CYS A 204 -25.74 -12.03 -3.63
CA CYS A 204 -25.72 -12.59 -4.99
C CYS A 204 -26.42 -11.71 -6.02
N SER A 205 -27.16 -10.69 -5.58
CA SER A 205 -27.90 -9.79 -6.46
C SER A 205 -27.11 -8.50 -6.70
N GLY A 206 -26.95 -8.12 -7.97
CA GLY A 206 -26.33 -6.85 -8.36
C GLY A 206 -24.79 -6.85 -8.38
N LYS A 207 -24.22 -5.65 -8.59
CA LYS A 207 -22.78 -5.41 -8.49
C LYS A 207 -22.41 -5.28 -7.01
N ARG A 208 -21.40 -6.03 -6.56
CA ARG A 208 -20.87 -5.92 -5.19
C ARG A 208 -20.07 -4.62 -5.06
N ASN A 209 -20.49 -3.76 -4.16
CA ASN A 209 -19.74 -2.55 -3.80
C ASN A 209 -18.95 -2.86 -2.53
N PHE A 210 -17.68 -3.24 -2.70
CA PHE A 210 -16.77 -3.42 -1.58
C PHE A 210 -16.39 -2.05 -1.03
N PHE A 211 -16.43 -1.90 0.30
CA PHE A 211 -15.91 -0.72 1.00
C PHE A 211 -16.49 0.63 0.54
N PRO A 212 -17.82 0.83 0.58
CA PRO A 212 -18.48 2.01 0.02
C PRO A 212 -18.02 3.35 0.61
N LYS A 213 -17.62 3.39 1.89
CA LYS A 213 -17.12 4.62 2.54
C LYS A 213 -15.65 4.92 2.20
N GLY A 214 -14.99 4.04 1.44
CA GLY A 214 -13.56 4.11 1.16
C GLY A 214 -12.70 3.75 2.37
N GLY A 215 -11.39 3.63 2.12
CA GLY A 215 -10.40 3.32 3.14
C GLY A 215 -9.52 4.51 3.50
N LYS A 216 -8.44 4.22 4.22
CA LYS A 216 -7.38 5.15 4.58
C LYS A 216 -6.78 5.76 3.30
N LYS A 217 -6.92 7.07 3.13
CA LYS A 217 -6.28 7.79 2.03
C LYS A 217 -4.79 7.93 2.33
N THR A 218 -3.94 7.11 1.71
CA THR A 218 -2.50 7.31 1.75
C THR A 218 -2.15 8.50 0.85
N THR A 219 -1.84 9.64 1.46
CA THR A 219 -1.21 10.74 0.71
C THR A 219 0.15 10.27 0.27
N SER A 220 0.31 10.01 -1.03
CA SER A 220 1.57 9.53 -1.59
C SER A 220 2.70 10.47 -1.16
N VAL A 221 3.74 9.91 -0.55
CA VAL A 221 4.94 10.65 -0.11
C VAL A 221 5.54 11.42 -1.30
N PHE A 222 5.43 10.87 -2.52
CA PHE A 222 5.82 11.55 -3.74
C PHE A 222 5.02 12.83 -4.00
N TYR A 223 3.71 12.83 -3.73
CA TYR A 223 2.87 14.02 -3.88
C TYR A 223 3.29 15.12 -2.90
N LEU A 224 3.59 14.76 -1.64
CA LEU A 224 4.11 15.69 -0.65
C LEU A 224 5.50 16.22 -1.05
N ALA A 225 6.39 15.35 -1.51
CA ALA A 225 7.72 15.74 -1.97
C ALA A 225 7.66 16.70 -3.18
N ILE A 226 6.80 16.41 -4.16
CA ILE A 226 6.56 17.28 -5.31
C ILE A 226 5.97 18.62 -4.86
N SER A 227 4.98 18.60 -3.96
CA SER A 227 4.39 19.82 -3.41
C SER A 227 5.44 20.72 -2.75
N ILE A 228 6.29 20.16 -1.88
CA ILE A 228 7.38 20.91 -1.23
C ILE A 228 8.38 21.45 -2.27
N LEU A 229 8.78 20.62 -3.25
CA LEU A 229 9.70 21.03 -4.31
C LEU A 229 9.13 22.21 -5.12
N THR A 230 7.85 22.16 -5.49
CA THR A 230 7.20 23.26 -6.23
C THR A 230 7.15 24.55 -5.41
N MET A 231 6.86 24.45 -4.11
CA MET A 231 6.85 25.62 -3.21
C MET A 231 8.22 26.27 -3.04
N MET A 232 9.32 25.51 -3.18
CA MET A 232 10.68 26.05 -3.13
C MET A 232 11.13 26.63 -4.49
N MET A 233 10.77 25.97 -5.59
CA MET A 233 11.21 26.38 -6.94
C MET A 233 10.49 27.64 -7.44
N ILE A 234 9.23 27.84 -7.07
CA ILE A 234 8.43 29.00 -7.52
C ILE A 234 9.03 30.34 -7.05
N PRO A 235 9.31 30.56 -5.74
CA PRO A 235 9.93 31.80 -5.27
C PRO A 235 11.31 32.03 -5.88
N LEU A 236 12.10 30.97 -6.05
CA LEU A 236 13.45 31.03 -6.58
C LEU A 236 13.45 31.46 -8.05
N PHE A 237 12.49 30.96 -8.84
CA PHE A 237 12.25 31.40 -10.20
C PHE A 237 11.90 32.91 -10.27
N TYR A 238 10.96 33.36 -9.45
CA TYR A 238 10.58 34.78 -9.42
C TYR A 238 11.72 35.70 -8.94
N LEU A 239 12.55 35.23 -8.00
CA LEU A 239 13.74 35.95 -7.56
C LEU A 239 14.75 36.14 -8.71
N ILE A 240 15.01 35.08 -9.48
CA ILE A 240 15.91 35.15 -10.64
C ILE A 240 15.37 36.13 -11.69
N VAL A 241 14.07 36.05 -12.00
CA VAL A 241 13.42 36.98 -12.95
C VAL A 241 13.52 38.42 -12.46
N TYR A 242 13.28 38.66 -11.16
CA TYR A 242 13.43 39.98 -10.55
C TYR A 242 14.86 40.53 -10.67
N LEU A 243 15.87 39.71 -10.34
CA LEU A 243 17.28 40.09 -10.43
C LEU A 243 17.66 40.41 -11.88
N HIS A 244 17.27 39.58 -12.85
CA HIS A 244 17.53 39.81 -14.27
C HIS A 244 16.86 41.10 -14.79
N GLN A 245 15.59 41.35 -14.43
CA GLN A 245 14.93 42.61 -14.78
C GLN A 245 15.60 43.83 -14.14
N SER A 246 16.08 43.68 -12.90
CA SER A 246 16.79 44.75 -12.19
C SER A 246 18.13 45.09 -12.84
N GLU A 247 18.89 44.11 -13.31
CA GLU A 247 20.13 44.32 -14.05
C GLU A 247 19.88 44.98 -15.41
N MET A 248 18.86 44.53 -16.15
CA MET A 248 18.47 45.16 -17.41
C MET A 248 18.04 46.62 -17.24
N ARG A 249 17.35 46.96 -16.13
CA ARG A 249 17.02 48.34 -15.75
C ARG A 249 18.25 49.18 -15.39
N LYS A 250 19.24 48.60 -14.71
CA LYS A 250 20.51 49.28 -14.39
C LYS A 250 21.37 49.50 -15.65
N GLY A 251 21.46 48.52 -16.54
CA GLY A 251 22.19 48.63 -17.81
C GLY A 251 21.61 49.69 -18.76
N THR A 252 20.29 49.90 -18.75
CA THR A 252 19.66 50.99 -19.51
C THR A 252 19.85 52.38 -18.88
N GLN A 253 20.11 52.48 -17.57
CA GLN A 253 20.45 53.75 -16.91
C GLN A 253 21.90 54.18 -17.18
N GLU A 254 22.85 53.24 -17.19
CA GLU A 254 24.27 53.50 -17.52
C GLU A 254 24.46 53.99 -18.97
N LEU A 255 23.69 53.47 -19.94
CA LEU A 255 23.73 53.93 -21.33
C LEU A 255 23.06 55.29 -21.56
N ARG A 256 22.42 55.89 -20.55
CA ARG A 256 21.62 57.12 -20.68
C ARG A 256 22.27 58.33 -20.02
N ARG A 257 23.57 58.61 -20.26
CA ARG A 257 24.09 60.00 -20.15
C ARG A 257 25.48 60.21 -20.77
N ILE A 258 25.55 60.72 -22.01
CA ILE A 258 26.29 61.96 -22.38
C ILE A 258 25.56 62.62 -23.57
N SER A 259 24.69 63.59 -23.30
CA SER A 259 24.23 64.55 -24.33
C SER A 259 25.30 65.65 -24.43
N LYS A 260 25.92 65.80 -25.60
CA LYS A 260 26.91 66.86 -25.86
C LYS A 260 26.22 68.23 -25.80
N VAL A 261 26.56 69.01 -24.79
CA VAL A 261 26.19 70.42 -24.63
C VAL A 261 26.85 71.26 -25.74
N GLY A 262 25.97 71.87 -26.56
CA GLY A 262 26.14 73.05 -27.41
C GLY A 262 27.54 73.46 -27.91
N LYS A 263 27.84 73.15 -29.18
CA LYS A 263 28.74 73.97 -29.99
C LYS A 263 27.94 75.16 -30.56
N LYS A 264 28.17 76.36 -30.02
CA LYS A 264 27.72 77.63 -30.61
C LYS A 264 28.40 77.83 -31.96
N THR A 265 27.60 78.14 -32.98
CA THR A 265 28.04 78.77 -34.23
C THR A 265 28.42 80.23 -33.95
N LYS A 266 29.49 80.72 -34.62
CA LYS A 266 29.76 82.15 -34.77
C LYS A 266 29.93 82.46 -36.27
N PRO A 267 29.41 83.60 -36.76
CA PRO A 267 29.37 83.93 -38.17
C PRO A 267 30.60 84.74 -38.59
N SER A 268 31.05 84.54 -39.83
CA SER A 268 31.28 85.58 -40.83
C SER A 268 31.63 84.95 -42.17
#